data_AF-A0A919K9Q3-F1
#
_entry.id   AF-A0A919K9Q3-F1
#
_cell.length_a   1.000
_cell.length_b   1.000
_cell.length_c   1.000
_cell.angle_alpha   90.00
_cell.angle_beta   90.00
_cell.angle_gamma   90.00
#
_symmetry.space_group_name_H-M   'P 1'
#
loop_
_entity.id
_entity.type
_entity.pdbx_description
1 polymer ?
#
loop_
_entity_poly.entity_id
_entity_poly.type
_entity_poly.pdbx_seq_one_letter_code
_entity_poly.pdbx_strand_id
1 'polypeptide(L)'
;MARSRPGGGDGDSDSPDAARNRQPGGGRAADVEGQENIVSDVAARGRSTADGGTGGQPAAGGEDGPQTAGTTTPDPAARAFVDGIAGDPTSVAGRSAQDIADQFRAAGYDATVEQSTKKGTSGNAVQVRVAGHPEITNIQVHPGGGRHTPEGSAYWKISTSTAGKTWVIPGDFRGADDLGGNVVRYDE
;
A
#
# COMPACT_ATOMS: atom_id res chain seq x y z
N MET A 1 63.09 59.38 1.59
CA MET A 1 61.90 60.04 2.17
C MET A 1 61.64 59.44 3.56
N ALA A 2 61.46 60.32 4.57
CA ALA A 2 60.85 60.18 5.92
C ALA A 2 60.54 58.76 6.46
N ARG A 3 61.17 58.25 7.55
CA ARG A 3 61.03 58.47 9.02
C ARG A 3 59.76 57.89 9.70
N SER A 4 60.01 57.10 10.77
CA SER A 4 59.22 56.89 12.01
C SER A 4 58.61 55.49 12.30
N ARG A 5 59.15 54.82 13.32
CA ARG A 5 58.46 53.93 14.32
C ARG A 5 57.91 54.84 15.47
N PRO A 6 57.33 54.40 16.62
CA PRO A 6 56.74 53.12 17.11
C PRO A 6 55.37 53.29 17.88
N GLY A 7 54.83 52.19 18.45
CA GLY A 7 53.91 52.15 19.63
C GLY A 7 52.42 52.42 19.35
N GLY A 8 51.42 51.84 20.02
CA GLY A 8 51.31 51.04 21.24
C GLY A 8 49.93 51.30 21.89
N GLY A 9 49.32 50.29 22.51
CA GLY A 9 48.13 50.40 23.40
C GLY A 9 46.78 50.06 22.74
N ASP A 10 45.83 49.35 23.36
CA ASP A 10 45.70 48.78 24.71
C ASP A 10 44.60 47.67 24.71
N GLY A 11 44.51 46.92 25.82
CA GLY A 11 43.65 45.74 26.10
C GLY A 11 42.15 45.88 25.80
N ASP A 12 41.33 44.83 25.82
CA ASP A 12 41.09 43.87 26.91
C ASP A 12 40.55 42.54 26.32
N SER A 13 41.07 41.38 26.68
CA SER A 13 40.67 40.49 27.81
C SER A 13 39.40 39.65 27.56
N ASP A 14 39.55 38.34 27.79
CA ASP A 14 38.54 37.26 27.92
C ASP A 14 37.97 36.53 26.69
N SER A 15 38.65 35.43 26.33
CA SER A 15 38.02 34.11 26.11
C SER A 15 37.80 33.42 27.46
N PRO A 16 37.13 32.24 27.58
CA PRO A 16 36.09 31.56 26.80
C PRO A 16 34.92 31.10 27.73
N ASP A 17 33.94 30.33 27.23
CA ASP A 17 33.61 28.98 27.73
C ASP A 17 32.18 28.55 27.36
N ALA A 18 32.01 27.23 27.35
CA ALA A 18 30.92 26.46 26.82
C ALA A 18 29.72 26.37 27.77
N ALA A 19 28.52 26.26 27.20
CA ALA A 19 27.39 25.59 27.83
C ALA A 19 26.53 24.96 26.73
N ARG A 20 26.65 23.66 26.46
CA ARG A 20 25.86 22.59 27.09
C ARG A 20 24.37 22.97 27.24
N ASN A 21 23.56 22.55 26.29
CA ASN A 21 22.12 22.39 26.53
C ASN A 21 21.73 20.91 26.40
N ARG A 22 21.62 20.23 27.54
CA ARG A 22 20.93 18.95 27.72
C ARG A 22 19.74 19.20 28.65
N GLN A 23 18.51 19.02 28.12
CA GLN A 23 17.33 18.33 28.72
C GLN A 23 16.79 18.80 30.10
N PRO A 24 15.63 18.33 30.63
CA PRO A 24 14.50 17.51 30.11
C PRO A 24 13.09 18.02 30.56
N GLY A 25 12.02 17.27 30.22
CA GLY A 25 10.74 17.19 30.97
C GLY A 25 9.50 17.19 30.05
N GLY A 26 8.54 16.26 30.08
CA GLY A 26 8.24 15.16 30.99
C GLY A 26 6.79 15.24 31.50
N GLY A 27 5.89 14.43 30.92
CA GLY A 27 4.56 14.05 31.45
C GLY A 27 3.36 14.58 30.65
N ARG A 28 2.22 13.89 30.49
CA ARG A 28 1.76 12.51 30.77
C ARG A 28 0.39 12.35 30.04
N ALA A 29 -0.09 11.12 29.94
CA ALA A 29 -1.12 10.61 29.03
C ALA A 29 -2.61 10.80 29.44
N ALA A 30 -3.49 10.37 28.51
CA ALA A 30 -4.94 10.04 28.57
C ALA A 30 -5.90 11.25 28.30
N ASP A 31 -6.99 11.21 27.50
CA ASP A 31 -7.91 10.16 27.00
C ASP A 31 -8.51 10.63 25.64
N VAL A 32 -8.58 9.79 24.58
CA VAL A 32 -9.77 9.08 24.04
C VAL A 32 -11.05 9.91 23.90
N GLU A 33 -11.40 10.35 22.67
CA GLU A 33 -12.77 10.24 22.11
C GLU A 33 -12.86 10.77 20.67
N GLY A 34 -13.46 9.96 19.78
CA GLY A 34 -14.18 10.40 18.58
C GLY A 34 -13.37 10.82 17.35
N GLN A 35 -13.21 9.92 16.37
CA GLN A 35 -14.07 10.00 15.17
C GLN A 35 -13.84 8.82 14.19
N GLU A 36 -14.74 7.83 14.32
CA GLU A 36 -15.60 7.26 13.27
C GLU A 36 -14.95 6.56 12.05
N ASN A 37 -14.97 5.23 12.13
CA ASN A 37 -14.92 4.31 11.00
C ASN A 37 -15.97 4.67 9.96
N ILE A 38 -15.54 5.11 8.77
CA ILE A 38 -16.40 5.14 7.59
C ILE A 38 -16.22 3.81 6.86
N VAL A 39 -17.15 2.91 7.13
CA VAL A 39 -17.33 1.65 6.39
C VAL A 39 -17.69 1.97 4.93
N SER A 40 -16.91 1.43 4.00
CA SER A 40 -17.27 1.38 2.59
C SER A 40 -18.37 0.32 2.40
N ASP A 41 -19.64 0.75 2.38
CA ASP A 41 -20.75 -0.04 1.87
C ASP A 41 -20.93 0.26 0.37
N VAL A 42 -20.37 -0.59 -0.49
CA VAL A 42 -20.80 -0.71 -1.88
C VAL A 42 -20.71 -2.18 -2.31
N ALA A 43 -21.84 -2.66 -2.84
CA ALA A 43 -22.03 -3.85 -3.67
C ALA A 43 -22.34 -5.19 -2.97
N ALA A 44 -23.57 -5.31 -2.47
CA ALA A 44 -24.30 -6.58 -2.55
C ALA A 44 -25.77 -6.34 -2.96
N ARG A 45 -25.99 -6.03 -4.24
CA ARG A 45 -27.31 -6.14 -4.87
C ARG A 45 -27.21 -6.93 -6.17
N GLY A 46 -27.65 -8.18 -6.13
CA GLY A 46 -28.07 -8.91 -7.32
C GLY A 46 -27.90 -10.42 -7.27
N ARG A 47 -29.02 -11.13 -7.06
CA ARG A 47 -29.38 -12.56 -7.28
C ARG A 47 -29.80 -13.28 -5.98
N SER A 48 -30.95 -13.96 -5.85
CA SER A 48 -31.90 -14.50 -6.84
C SER A 48 -33.31 -14.69 -6.25
N THR A 49 -34.29 -14.62 -7.14
CA THR A 49 -35.66 -15.16 -7.08
C THR A 49 -35.74 -16.67 -6.79
N ALA A 50 -36.72 -17.07 -5.95
CA ALA A 50 -37.60 -18.27 -6.00
C ALA A 50 -38.06 -18.57 -4.55
N ASP A 51 -39.29 -18.24 -4.16
CA ASP A 51 -40.51 -19.06 -4.23
C ASP A 51 -40.56 -20.23 -3.22
N GLY A 52 -41.54 -20.15 -2.30
CA GLY A 52 -42.32 -21.31 -1.84
C GLY A 52 -41.81 -22.19 -0.69
N GLY A 53 -42.41 -22.00 0.51
CA GLY A 53 -43.12 -23.11 1.18
C GLY A 53 -42.41 -23.96 2.25
N THR A 54 -42.76 -23.67 3.51
CA THR A 54 -43.26 -24.63 4.53
C THR A 54 -42.28 -25.60 5.23
N GLY A 55 -41.97 -25.26 6.50
CA GLY A 55 -42.23 -26.15 7.64
C GLY A 55 -41.10 -27.05 8.15
N GLY A 56 -40.77 -26.90 9.45
CA GLY A 56 -40.22 -27.98 10.27
C GLY A 56 -38.86 -27.72 10.93
N GLN A 57 -38.89 -27.20 12.16
CA GLN A 57 -37.89 -27.52 13.20
C GLN A 57 -38.41 -28.71 14.02
N PRO A 58 -37.61 -29.37 14.89
CA PRO A 58 -36.15 -29.30 15.13
C PRO A 58 -35.48 -30.69 15.30
N ALA A 59 -34.15 -30.77 15.40
CA ALA A 59 -33.42 -31.47 16.49
C ALA A 59 -31.90 -31.67 16.22
N ALA A 60 -31.12 -31.26 17.23
CA ALA A 60 -29.94 -31.92 17.83
C ALA A 60 -28.65 -32.20 17.02
N GLY A 61 -27.53 -31.77 17.61
CA GLY A 61 -26.21 -32.40 17.46
C GLY A 61 -25.07 -31.40 17.33
N GLY A 62 -24.02 -31.54 18.15
CA GLY A 62 -22.76 -30.78 18.05
C GLY A 62 -22.10 -30.93 16.68
N GLU A 63 -21.08 -30.15 16.30
CA GLU A 63 -19.79 -30.03 16.99
C GLU A 63 -19.13 -28.68 16.63
N ASP A 64 -18.77 -27.87 17.62
CA ASP A 64 -17.74 -26.84 17.47
C ASP A 64 -16.37 -27.53 17.44
N GLY A 65 -15.78 -27.64 16.25
CA GLY A 65 -14.46 -28.19 15.99
C GLY A 65 -13.77 -27.43 14.86
N PRO A 66 -12.43 -27.22 14.95
CA PRO A 66 -11.74 -26.13 14.28
C PRO A 66 -11.66 -26.33 12.77
N GLN A 67 -11.68 -25.20 12.04
CA GLN A 67 -11.43 -25.08 10.61
C GLN A 67 -10.28 -26.01 10.19
N THR A 68 -10.65 -27.12 9.56
CA THR A 68 -9.72 -28.11 9.06
C THR A 68 -8.90 -27.46 7.95
N ALA A 69 -7.58 -27.55 8.09
CA ALA A 69 -6.62 -27.31 7.03
C ALA A 69 -6.96 -28.26 5.86
N GLY A 70 -7.79 -27.77 4.95
CA GLY A 70 -8.21 -28.49 3.76
C GLY A 70 -7.06 -28.54 2.77
N THR A 71 -6.87 -29.70 2.18
CA THR A 71 -6.02 -29.91 1.00
C THR A 71 -6.40 -28.90 -0.08
N THR A 72 -5.67 -27.77 -0.16
CA THR A 72 -6.02 -26.65 -1.03
C THR A 72 -5.67 -26.99 -2.46
N THR A 73 -6.63 -27.60 -3.17
CA THR A 73 -6.59 -27.50 -4.64
C THR A 73 -6.69 -26.02 -4.98
N PRO A 74 -5.74 -25.46 -5.75
CA PRO A 74 -5.77 -24.05 -6.09
C PRO A 74 -7.07 -23.72 -6.84
N ASP A 75 -7.63 -22.56 -6.53
CA ASP A 75 -8.84 -22.07 -7.17
C ASP A 75 -8.51 -21.73 -8.64
N PRO A 76 -9.19 -22.38 -9.62
CA PRO A 76 -8.89 -22.16 -11.04
C PRO A 76 -9.26 -20.75 -11.53
N ALA A 77 -10.25 -20.10 -10.93
CA ALA A 77 -10.63 -18.73 -11.27
C ALA A 77 -9.61 -17.73 -10.73
N ALA A 78 -9.15 -17.92 -9.50
CA ALA A 78 -8.05 -17.13 -8.93
C ALA A 78 -6.78 -17.30 -9.78
N ARG A 79 -6.50 -18.54 -10.21
CA ARG A 79 -5.36 -18.85 -11.08
C ARG A 79 -5.45 -18.17 -12.43
N ALA A 80 -6.60 -18.24 -13.09
CA ALA A 80 -6.84 -17.57 -14.36
C ALA A 80 -6.71 -16.04 -14.24
N PHE A 81 -7.16 -15.46 -13.13
CA PHE A 81 -6.99 -14.04 -12.86
C PHE A 81 -5.51 -13.66 -12.74
N VAL A 82 -4.74 -14.31 -11.85
CA VAL A 82 -3.35 -13.91 -11.59
C VAL A 82 -2.42 -14.17 -12.78
N ASP A 83 -2.64 -15.27 -13.51
CA ASP A 83 -1.88 -15.57 -14.74
C ASP A 83 -2.27 -14.59 -15.88
N GLY A 84 -3.45 -13.99 -15.82
CA GLY A 84 -3.94 -13.00 -16.80
C GLY A 84 -3.43 -11.57 -16.59
N ILE A 85 -2.94 -11.21 -15.39
CA ILE A 85 -2.55 -9.83 -15.03
C ILE A 85 -1.53 -9.22 -15.99
N ALA A 86 -0.58 -10.02 -16.49
CA ALA A 86 0.43 -9.50 -17.42
C ALA A 86 -0.15 -9.15 -18.81
N GLY A 87 -1.15 -9.91 -19.26
CA GLY A 87 -1.83 -9.69 -20.55
C GLY A 87 -2.95 -8.65 -20.47
N ASP A 88 -3.65 -8.58 -19.35
CA ASP A 88 -4.64 -7.56 -19.02
C ASP A 88 -4.31 -6.91 -17.67
N PRO A 89 -3.41 -5.90 -17.67
CA PRO A 89 -3.01 -5.23 -16.44
C PRO A 89 -4.15 -4.40 -15.85
N THR A 90 -5.18 -4.02 -16.61
CA THR A 90 -6.32 -3.25 -16.06
C THR A 90 -7.16 -4.05 -15.09
N SER A 91 -7.08 -5.39 -15.13
CA SER A 91 -7.79 -6.31 -14.24
C SER A 91 -7.51 -6.11 -12.73
N VAL A 92 -6.41 -5.43 -12.37
CA VAL A 92 -6.09 -5.09 -10.98
C VAL A 92 -6.73 -3.78 -10.50
N ALA A 93 -7.25 -2.95 -11.43
CA ALA A 93 -7.87 -1.68 -11.09
C ALA A 93 -9.11 -1.91 -10.20
N GLY A 94 -9.25 -1.08 -9.18
CA GLY A 94 -10.30 -1.19 -8.15
C GLY A 94 -10.02 -2.23 -7.06
N ARG A 95 -8.97 -3.04 -7.16
CA ARG A 95 -8.63 -4.06 -6.15
C ARG A 95 -7.67 -3.53 -5.11
N SER A 96 -7.88 -3.95 -3.86
CA SER A 96 -6.98 -3.68 -2.75
C SER A 96 -5.76 -4.61 -2.79
N ALA A 97 -4.68 -4.23 -2.10
CA ALA A 97 -3.50 -5.11 -1.98
C ALA A 97 -3.84 -6.44 -1.29
N GLN A 98 -4.77 -6.41 -0.33
CA GLN A 98 -5.22 -7.60 0.38
C GLN A 98 -5.99 -8.54 -0.57
N ASP A 99 -6.95 -8.02 -1.34
CA ASP A 99 -7.70 -8.81 -2.33
C ASP A 99 -6.74 -9.45 -3.36
N ILE A 100 -5.79 -8.66 -3.88
CA ILE A 100 -4.79 -9.17 -4.83
C ILE A 100 -3.97 -10.31 -4.19
N ALA A 101 -3.50 -10.15 -2.95
CA ALA A 101 -2.74 -11.18 -2.26
C ALA A 101 -3.59 -12.44 -1.93
N ASP A 102 -4.87 -12.27 -1.62
CA ASP A 102 -5.81 -13.38 -1.44
C ASP A 102 -5.98 -14.16 -2.76
N GLN A 103 -6.08 -13.50 -3.91
CA GLN A 103 -6.13 -14.17 -5.22
C GLN A 103 -4.85 -14.97 -5.51
N PHE A 104 -3.67 -14.41 -5.24
CA PHE A 104 -2.41 -15.17 -5.40
C PHE A 104 -2.35 -16.40 -4.51
N ARG A 105 -2.75 -16.28 -3.23
CA ARG A 105 -2.79 -17.41 -2.29
C ARG A 105 -3.81 -18.46 -2.68
N ALA A 106 -5.00 -18.05 -3.11
CA ALA A 106 -6.03 -18.95 -3.63
C ALA A 106 -5.56 -19.69 -4.91
N ALA A 107 -4.75 -19.03 -5.74
CA ALA A 107 -4.12 -19.62 -6.92
C ALA A 107 -2.91 -20.53 -6.62
N GLY A 108 -2.57 -20.72 -5.34
CA GLY A 108 -1.47 -21.59 -4.88
C GLY A 108 -0.09 -20.94 -4.87
N TYR A 109 -0.01 -19.61 -4.95
CA TYR A 109 1.24 -18.87 -4.82
C TYR A 109 1.44 -18.32 -3.40
N ASP A 110 2.69 -18.12 -3.01
CA ASP A 110 2.99 -17.42 -1.77
C ASP A 110 2.95 -15.91 -2.01
N ALA A 111 2.12 -15.19 -1.25
CA ALA A 111 1.96 -13.75 -1.38
C ALA A 111 1.88 -13.05 -0.02
N THR A 112 2.67 -11.99 0.14
CA THR A 112 2.73 -11.19 1.37
C THR A 112 2.36 -9.74 1.10
N VAL A 113 1.60 -9.16 2.04
CA VAL A 113 1.19 -7.75 2.01
C VAL A 113 2.04 -6.95 2.98
N GLU A 114 2.70 -5.90 2.49
CA GLU A 114 3.57 -5.05 3.29
C GLU A 114 3.31 -3.57 3.01
N GLN A 115 3.28 -2.75 4.07
CA GLN A 115 3.26 -1.31 3.89
C GLN A 115 4.63 -0.81 3.39
N SER A 116 4.63 0.07 2.39
CA SER A 116 5.87 0.70 1.93
C SER A 116 6.38 1.69 2.99
N THR A 117 7.43 1.32 3.69
CA THR A 117 8.16 2.22 4.59
C THR A 117 9.21 3.08 3.87
N LYS A 118 9.28 2.98 2.53
CA LYS A 118 10.33 3.61 1.73
C LYS A 118 10.12 5.12 1.65
N LYS A 119 11.09 5.87 2.17
CA LYS A 119 11.15 7.33 2.00
C LYS A 119 11.18 7.69 0.51
N GLY A 120 10.22 8.47 0.03
CA GLY A 120 10.14 8.95 -1.37
C GLY A 120 9.18 8.20 -2.29
N THR A 121 8.51 7.13 -1.84
CA THR A 121 7.25 6.68 -2.47
C THR A 121 6.09 7.53 -1.95
N SER A 122 4.92 7.58 -2.62
CA SER A 122 3.73 8.11 -1.92
C SER A 122 3.60 7.26 -0.66
N GLY A 123 3.69 7.88 0.52
CA GLY A 123 3.94 7.18 1.80
C GLY A 123 2.83 6.19 2.21
N ASN A 124 1.86 5.98 1.33
CA ASN A 124 0.64 5.19 1.51
C ASN A 124 0.59 3.95 0.61
N ALA A 125 1.68 3.63 -0.09
CA ALA A 125 1.71 2.50 -1.02
C ALA A 125 1.77 1.16 -0.29
N VAL A 126 0.87 0.25 -0.59
CA VAL A 126 0.89 -1.13 -0.08
C VAL A 126 1.48 -2.05 -1.15
N GLN A 127 2.43 -2.90 -0.78
CA GLN A 127 3.07 -3.86 -1.68
C GLN A 127 2.49 -5.25 -1.48
N VAL A 128 2.30 -5.97 -2.58
CA VAL A 128 2.04 -7.40 -2.63
C VAL A 128 3.27 -8.04 -3.24
N ARG A 129 4.08 -8.74 -2.44
CA ARG A 129 5.19 -9.54 -2.95
C ARG A 129 4.70 -10.93 -3.26
N VAL A 130 5.09 -11.45 -4.42
CA VAL A 130 4.66 -12.76 -4.90
C VAL A 130 5.89 -13.63 -5.12
N ALA A 131 5.89 -14.82 -4.52
CA ALA A 131 6.90 -15.85 -4.73
C ALA A 131 6.30 -17.04 -5.49
N GLY A 132 7.07 -17.56 -6.45
CA GLY A 132 6.71 -18.73 -7.24
C GLY A 132 5.86 -18.47 -8.49
N HIS A 133 5.40 -17.23 -8.73
CA HIS A 133 4.73 -16.87 -9.98
C HIS A 133 5.75 -16.70 -11.12
N PRO A 134 5.50 -17.24 -12.33
CA PRO A 134 6.48 -17.22 -13.43
C PRO A 134 6.81 -15.82 -13.98
N GLU A 135 6.00 -14.81 -13.66
CA GLU A 135 6.02 -13.50 -14.32
C GLU A 135 5.84 -12.37 -13.32
N ILE A 136 4.77 -12.35 -12.54
CA ILE A 136 4.54 -11.31 -11.53
C ILE A 136 5.43 -11.52 -10.31
N THR A 137 6.19 -10.51 -9.91
CA THR A 137 7.05 -10.56 -8.72
C THR A 137 6.57 -9.64 -7.61
N ASN A 138 5.95 -8.51 -7.97
CA ASN A 138 5.44 -7.55 -7.01
C ASN A 138 4.36 -6.66 -7.63
N ILE A 139 3.31 -6.35 -6.87
CA ILE A 139 2.32 -5.32 -7.22
C ILE A 139 2.30 -4.26 -6.12
N GLN A 140 2.34 -2.97 -6.49
CA GLN A 140 2.15 -1.87 -5.53
C GLN A 140 0.81 -1.21 -5.78
N VAL A 141 0.00 -1.11 -4.74
CA VAL A 141 -1.29 -0.44 -4.73
C VAL A 141 -1.11 0.91 -4.06
N HIS A 142 -1.44 1.97 -4.80
CA HIS A 142 -1.40 3.33 -4.29
C HIS A 142 -2.84 3.84 -4.19
N PRO A 143 -3.32 4.25 -3.00
CA PRO A 143 -4.67 4.79 -2.82
C PRO A 143 -4.86 6.21 -3.41
N GLY A 144 -3.82 6.76 -4.01
CA GLY A 144 -3.76 8.17 -4.40
C GLY A 144 -3.29 9.07 -3.27
N GLY A 145 -3.42 10.38 -3.49
CA GLY A 145 -2.90 11.40 -2.59
C GLY A 145 -1.38 11.56 -2.74
N GLY A 146 -0.96 12.66 -3.36
CA GLY A 146 0.45 12.99 -3.49
C GLY A 146 0.76 13.75 -4.77
N ARG A 147 1.96 13.50 -5.32
CA ARG A 147 2.48 14.23 -6.49
C ARG A 147 1.82 13.84 -7.80
N HIS A 148 1.42 12.57 -7.92
CA HIS A 148 0.98 11.98 -9.18
C HIS A 148 -0.54 12.00 -9.36
N THR A 149 -1.30 11.79 -8.29
CA THR A 149 -2.76 11.74 -8.37
C THR A 149 -3.39 12.51 -7.20
N PRO A 150 -4.61 13.04 -7.37
CA PRO A 150 -5.44 13.52 -6.27
C PRO A 150 -5.66 12.44 -5.22
N GLU A 151 -6.12 12.86 -4.04
CA GLU A 151 -6.59 11.93 -3.02
C GLU A 151 -7.78 11.11 -3.55
N GLY A 152 -7.79 9.80 -3.26
CA GLY A 152 -8.81 8.86 -3.75
C GLY A 152 -8.63 8.40 -5.20
N SER A 153 -7.65 8.94 -5.94
CA SER A 153 -7.34 8.52 -7.31
C SER A 153 -6.24 7.45 -7.30
N ALA A 154 -6.67 6.19 -7.18
CA ALA A 154 -5.79 5.05 -7.01
C ALA A 154 -5.01 4.69 -8.28
N TYR A 155 -3.84 4.09 -8.13
CA TYR A 155 -3.07 3.53 -9.23
C TYR A 155 -2.25 2.32 -8.79
N TRP A 156 -1.84 1.50 -9.75
CA TRP A 156 -1.09 0.27 -9.51
C TRP A 156 0.22 0.27 -10.28
N LYS A 157 1.24 -0.34 -9.69
CA LYS A 157 2.50 -0.65 -10.37
C LYS A 157 2.77 -2.14 -10.28
N ILE A 158 2.76 -2.80 -11.43
CA ILE A 158 3.02 -4.22 -11.61
C ILE A 158 4.48 -4.39 -12.02
N SER A 159 5.24 -5.13 -11.23
CA SER A 159 6.61 -5.53 -11.53
C SER A 159 6.63 -6.98 -12.00
N THR A 160 7.16 -7.19 -13.20
CA THR A 160 7.33 -8.52 -13.79
C THR A 160 8.81 -8.90 -13.87
N SER A 161 9.10 -10.20 -13.93
CA SER A 161 10.44 -10.74 -14.16
C SER A 161 10.92 -10.57 -15.61
N THR A 162 10.00 -10.41 -16.55
CA THR A 162 10.24 -10.46 -18.02
C THR A 162 10.01 -9.12 -18.71
N ALA A 163 8.85 -8.49 -18.51
CA ALA A 163 8.40 -7.30 -19.22
C ALA A 163 8.74 -5.98 -18.50
N GLY A 164 9.39 -6.05 -17.34
CA GLY A 164 9.68 -4.88 -16.52
C GLY A 164 8.44 -4.36 -15.78
N LYS A 165 8.22 -3.05 -15.81
CA LYS A 165 7.17 -2.38 -15.02
C LYS A 165 5.99 -2.00 -15.91
N THR A 166 4.79 -2.29 -15.43
CA THR A 166 3.54 -1.78 -16.00
C THR A 166 2.83 -0.91 -14.97
N TRP A 167 2.42 0.28 -15.37
CA TRP A 167 1.68 1.24 -14.56
C TRP A 167 0.23 1.26 -15.02
N VAL A 168 -0.69 1.08 -14.09
CA VAL A 168 -2.14 1.14 -14.32
C VAL A 168 -2.63 2.38 -13.60
N ILE A 169 -2.96 3.41 -14.37
CA ILE A 169 -3.12 4.79 -13.86
C ILE A 169 -4.45 5.40 -14.28
N PRO A 170 -4.98 6.37 -13.52
CA PRO A 170 -6.13 7.14 -13.95
C PRO A 170 -5.78 8.13 -15.08
N GLY A 171 -6.79 8.63 -15.79
CA GLY A 171 -6.68 9.70 -16.78
C GLY A 171 -6.05 10.98 -16.23
N ASP A 172 -6.32 11.32 -14.97
CA ASP A 172 -5.78 12.52 -14.31
C ASP A 172 -4.36 12.37 -13.74
N PHE A 173 -3.70 11.22 -13.98
CA PHE A 173 -2.35 10.96 -13.48
C PHE A 173 -1.31 11.92 -14.08
N ARG A 174 -0.56 12.58 -13.20
CA ARG A 174 0.46 13.59 -13.54
C ARG A 174 1.84 12.95 -13.75
N GLY A 175 2.46 13.28 -14.87
CA GLY A 175 3.80 12.82 -15.24
C GLY A 175 3.80 11.38 -15.77
N ALA A 176 2.73 10.97 -16.44
CA ALA A 176 2.64 9.66 -17.08
C ALA A 176 3.74 9.46 -18.15
N ASP A 177 4.06 10.52 -18.90
CA ASP A 177 5.08 10.51 -19.96
C ASP A 177 6.51 10.31 -19.43
N ASP A 178 6.73 10.58 -18.13
CA ASP A 178 8.02 10.41 -17.46
C ASP A 178 8.16 9.04 -16.78
N LEU A 179 7.12 8.19 -16.84
CA LEU A 179 7.16 6.86 -16.24
C LEU A 179 8.00 5.91 -17.08
N GLY A 180 8.96 5.25 -16.44
CA GLY A 180 9.66 4.12 -17.06
C GLY A 180 8.78 2.86 -17.07
N GLY A 181 8.66 2.21 -18.23
CA GLY A 181 7.90 0.97 -18.43
C GLY A 181 6.65 1.19 -19.30
N ASN A 182 5.72 0.23 -19.23
CA ASN A 182 4.44 0.32 -19.92
C ASN A 182 3.45 1.13 -19.09
N VAL A 183 2.62 1.94 -19.74
CA VAL A 183 1.58 2.74 -19.08
C VAL A 183 0.23 2.38 -19.71
N VAL A 184 -0.74 2.06 -18.86
CA VAL A 184 -2.11 1.70 -19.25
C VAL A 184 -3.08 2.53 -18.43
N ARG A 185 -4.04 3.19 -19.09
CA ARG A 185 -5.12 3.91 -18.42
C ARG A 185 -6.33 3.00 -18.26
N TYR A 186 -6.97 3.04 -17.09
CA TYR A 186 -8.09 2.14 -16.78
C TYR A 186 -9.47 2.80 -16.92
N ASP A 187 -9.51 4.11 -17.13
CA ASP A 187 -10.72 4.95 -17.27
C ASP A 187 -10.85 5.61 -18.66
N GLU A 188 -10.00 5.23 -19.62
CA GLU A 188 -10.12 5.62 -21.03
C GLU A 188 -11.07 4.69 -21.82
#